data_AF-A0A9E5HQM4-F1
#
_entry.id   AF-A0A9E5HQM4-F1
#
_cell.length_a   1.000
_cell.length_b   1.000
_cell.length_c   1.000
_cell.angle_alpha   90.00
_cell.angle_beta   90.00
_cell.angle_gamma   90.00
#
_symmetry.space_group_name_H-M   'P 1'
#
loop_
_entity.id
_entity.type
_entity.pdbx_description
1 polymer ?
#
loop_
_entity_poly.entity_id
_entity_poly.type
_entity_poly.pdbx_seq_one_letter_code
_entity_poly.pdbx_strand_id
1 'polypeptide(L)' 'MTNVVIASAARTAVGSFGGSFANTPAHDLGAAVLEALVERAGIDKA' A
#
# COMPACT_ATOMS: atom_id res chain seq x y z
N MET A 1 -26.22 12.88 7.43
CA MET A 1 -25.23 11.91 7.94
C MET A 1 -24.57 11.28 6.73
N THR A 2 -23.24 11.30 6.66
CA THR A 2 -22.50 10.80 5.48
C THR A 2 -21.97 9.40 5.79
N ASN A 3 -22.23 8.44 4.90
CA ASN A 3 -21.70 7.09 5.04
C ASN A 3 -20.24 7.07 4.60
N VAL A 4 -19.38 6.44 5.40
CA VAL A 4 -17.95 6.25 5.10
C VAL A 4 -17.72 4.77 4.85
N VAL A 5 -17.00 4.45 3.78
CA VAL A 5 -16.70 3.08 3.36
C VAL A 5 -15.22 2.90 3.10
N ILE A 6 -14.73 1.67 3.22
CA ILE A 6 -13.38 1.29 2.79
C ILE A 6 -13.49 0.78 1.35
N ALA A 7 -12.87 1.48 0.40
CA ALA A 7 -12.94 1.15 -1.03
C ALA A 7 -11.94 0.05 -1.46
N SER A 8 -10.77 -0.02 -0.84
CA SER A 8 -9.78 -1.08 -1.08
C SER A 8 -8.85 -1.27 0.13
N ALA A 9 -8.16 -2.42 0.16
CA ALA A 9 -7.15 -2.72 1.17
C ALA A 9 -5.98 -3.51 0.55
N ALA A 10 -4.75 -3.19 0.96
CA ALA A 10 -3.53 -3.84 0.51
C ALA A 10 -2.44 -3.76 1.59
N ARG A 11 -1.44 -4.64 1.46
CA ARG A 11 -0.22 -4.66 2.29
C ARG A 11 0.93 -5.25 1.50
N THR A 12 2.15 -4.92 1.89
CA THR A 12 3.34 -5.68 1.49
C THR A 12 3.38 -7.03 2.21
N ALA A 13 4.26 -7.93 1.76
CA ALA A 13 4.69 -9.04 2.61
C ALA A 13 5.41 -8.50 3.85
N VAL A 14 5.50 -9.31 4.91
CA VAL A 14 6.31 -8.96 6.09
C VAL A 14 7.70 -9.54 5.92
N GLY A 15 8.71 -8.68 5.91
CA GLY A 15 10.11 -9.10 5.92
C GLY A 15 10.60 -9.31 7.35
N SER A 16 11.42 -10.35 7.54
CA SER A 16 12.17 -10.53 8.78
C SER A 16 13.28 -9.49 8.91
N PHE A 17 13.79 -9.28 10.13
CA PHE A 17 14.95 -8.44 10.36
C PHE A 17 16.15 -8.94 9.55
N GLY A 18 16.78 -8.05 8.76
CA GLY A 18 17.85 -8.41 7.84
C GLY A 18 17.43 -9.23 6.60
N GLY A 19 16.12 -9.40 6.37
CA GLY A 19 15.57 -10.20 5.26
C GLY A 19 15.27 -9.41 3.99
N SER A 20 14.23 -9.83 3.26
CA SER A 20 13.93 -9.40 1.89
C SER A 20 13.74 -7.89 1.69
N PHE A 21 13.36 -7.15 2.73
CA PHE A 21 13.17 -5.70 2.68
C PHE A 21 14.25 -4.91 3.44
N ALA A 22 15.35 -5.55 3.86
CA ALA A 22 16.36 -4.91 4.71
C ALA A 22 17.00 -3.67 4.07
N ASN A 23 17.14 -3.68 2.74
CA ASN A 23 17.73 -2.58 1.98
C ASN A 23 16.67 -1.74 1.24
N THR A 24 15.38 -2.00 1.46
CA THR A 24 14.30 -1.24 0.82
C THR A 24 13.87 -0.10 1.74
N PRO A 25 13.98 1.16 1.32
CA PRO A 25 13.47 2.28 2.09
C PRO A 25 11.97 2.15 2.39
N ALA A 26 11.57 2.59 3.59
CA ALA A 26 10.18 2.47 4.03
C ALA A 26 9.19 3.23 3.12
N HIS A 27 9.60 4.36 2.56
CA HIS A 27 8.75 5.14 1.65
C HIS A 27 8.53 4.43 0.32
N ASP A 28 9.48 3.62 -0.16
CA ASP A 28 9.31 2.82 -1.38
C ASP A 28 8.29 1.70 -1.16
N LEU A 29 8.32 1.05 0.02
CA LEU A 29 7.30 0.07 0.41
C LEU A 29 5.92 0.73 0.53
N GLY A 30 5.86 1.94 1.07
CA GLY A 30 4.64 2.75 1.15
C GLY A 30 4.09 3.12 -0.23
N ALA A 31 4.96 3.61 -1.12
CA ALA A 31 4.62 3.97 -2.49
C ALA A 31 4.02 2.76 -3.23
N ALA A 32 4.66 1.59 -3.15
CA ALA A 32 4.15 0.37 -3.77
C ALA A 32 2.74 -0.01 -3.26
N VAL A 33 2.47 0.16 -1.96
CA VAL A 33 1.14 -0.12 -1.38
C VAL A 33 0.10 0.89 -1.83
N LEU A 34 0.43 2.19 -1.84
CA LEU A 34 -0.47 3.24 -2.30
C LEU A 34 -0.86 3.03 -3.76
N GLU A 35 0.11 2.65 -4.58
CA GLU A 35 -0.12 2.40 -5.99
C GLU A 35 -1.09 1.24 -6.22
N ALA A 36 -0.89 0.14 -5.50
CA ALA A 36 -1.80 -1.02 -5.52
C ALA A 36 -3.19 -0.71 -4.93
N LEU A 37 -3.28 0.17 -3.93
CA LEU A 37 -4.57 0.58 -3.33
C LEU A 37 -5.43 1.36 -4.33
N VAL A 38 -4.83 2.32 -5.02
CA VAL A 38 -5.51 3.13 -6.02
C VAL A 38 -5.98 2.26 -7.19
N GLU A 39 -5.11 1.38 -7.70
CA GLU A 39 -5.44 0.44 -8.77
C GLU A 39 -6.62 -0.47 -8.36
N ARG A 40 -6.59 -1.07 -7.17
CA ARG A 40 -7.66 -1.94 -6.67
C ARG A 40 -8.97 -1.19 -6.41
N ALA A 41 -8.89 0.07 -5.97
CA ALA A 41 -10.05 0.91 -5.77
C ALA A 41 -10.66 1.38 -7.11
N GLY A 42 -9.91 1.29 -8.21
CA GLY A 42 -10.36 1.75 -9.53
C GLY A 42 -10.57 3.26 -9.59
N ILE A 43 -9.80 4.03 -8.82
CA ILE A 43 -9.91 5.50 -8.75
C ILE A 43 -8.76 6.19 -9.50
N ASP A 44 -8.96 7.45 -9.88
CA ASP A 44 -7.92 8.27 -10.48
C ASP A 44 -6.83 8.63 -9.44
N LYS A 45 -5.57 8.68 -9.88
CA LYS A 45 -4.41 9.09 -9.07
C LYS A 45 -4.23 10.63 -9.01
N ALA A 46 -4.90 11.36 -9.90
CA ALA A 46 -4.75 12.81 -10.12
C ALA A 46 -5.32 13.68 -9.00
#